data_AF-A0A4V1UFA0-F1
#
_entry.id   AF-A0A4V1UFA0-F1
#
_cell.length_a   1.000
_cell.length_b   1.000
_cell.length_c   1.000
_cell.angle_alpha   90.00
_cell.angle_beta   90.00
_cell.angle_gamma   90.00
#
_symmetry.space_group_name_H-M   'P 1'
#
loop_
_entity.id
_entity.type
_entity.pdbx_description
1 polymer ?
#
loop_
_entity_poly.entity_id
_entity_poly.type
_entity_poly.pdbx_seq_one_letter_code
_entity_poly.pdbx_strand_id
1 'polypeptide(L)'
;MTSKRNPAPRNLGPVIALTGAGIAIAAVIAGFIAVGGPGDARERRLDGITMTRISQTLSVVQCAFNATGAVPATLQDAAKTRTKFPEPQPAPPLCGENQPSPGRVTTGDQPASPGDVTYRPTSGNGVSLCGNFRRAHDINHRLDGYYPLDGAYPQLDQPRPAGIHCYEVELIPAG
;
A
#
# COMPACT_ATOMS: atom_id res chain seq x y z
N MET A 1 57.05 40.97 55.08
CA MET A 1 56.70 40.60 53.69
C MET A 1 56.22 39.14 53.69
N THR A 2 54.92 38.92 53.64
CA THR A 2 54.32 37.56 53.58
C THR A 2 53.22 37.57 52.51
N SER A 3 53.56 37.00 51.36
CA SER A 3 52.72 36.94 50.16
C SER A 3 51.69 35.81 50.25
N LYS A 4 50.41 36.15 50.44
CA LYS A 4 49.27 35.21 50.30
C LYS A 4 49.10 34.86 48.81
N ARG A 5 49.22 33.58 48.44
CA ARG A 5 48.82 33.06 47.12
C ARG A 5 47.33 32.71 47.15
N ASN A 6 46.56 33.30 46.22
CA ASN A 6 45.19 32.88 45.92
C ASN A 6 45.19 31.56 45.13
N PRO A 7 44.25 30.62 45.37
CA PRO A 7 44.03 29.49 44.49
C PRO A 7 43.27 29.92 43.22
N ALA A 8 43.75 29.49 42.06
CA ALA A 8 43.12 29.73 40.77
C ALA A 8 41.83 28.90 40.61
N PRO A 9 40.78 29.43 39.96
CA PRO A 9 39.58 28.68 39.63
C PRO A 9 39.90 27.61 38.57
N ARG A 10 39.54 26.35 38.86
CA ARG A 10 39.61 25.25 37.89
C ARG A 10 38.48 25.41 36.87
N ASN A 11 38.81 25.85 35.66
CA ASN A 11 37.92 25.85 34.51
C ASN A 11 37.65 24.42 34.04
N LEU A 12 36.62 23.78 34.62
CA LEU A 12 36.05 22.49 34.16
C LEU A 12 34.89 22.71 33.19
N GLY A 13 34.97 23.75 32.35
CA GLY A 13 33.89 24.23 31.48
C GLY A 13 33.70 23.56 30.12
N PRO A 14 34.71 23.05 29.39
CA PRO A 14 34.49 22.65 27.99
C PRO A 14 34.39 21.14 27.73
N VAL A 15 34.96 20.28 28.59
CA VAL A 15 35.17 18.85 28.23
C VAL A 15 33.90 18.01 28.41
N ILE A 16 32.99 18.40 29.30
CA ILE A 16 31.75 17.65 29.57
C ILE A 16 30.63 17.99 28.56
N ALA A 17 30.72 19.15 27.89
CA ALA A 17 29.71 19.58 26.91
C ALA A 17 29.86 18.89 25.53
N LEU A 18 31.08 18.49 25.15
CA LEU A 18 31.35 17.85 23.85
C LEU A 18 30.95 16.38 23.81
N THR A 19 30.97 15.67 24.94
CA THR A 19 30.57 14.26 25.03
C THR A 19 29.05 14.07 24.99
N GLY A 20 28.26 15.00 25.54
CA GLY A 20 26.79 14.93 25.51
C GLY A 20 26.18 15.12 24.11
N ALA A 21 26.74 16.02 23.31
CA ALA A 21 26.26 16.31 21.96
C ALA A 21 26.50 15.15 20.97
N GLY A 22 27.64 14.46 21.08
CA GLY A 22 27.96 13.32 20.21
C GLY A 22 27.04 12.11 20.40
N ILE A 23 26.65 11.82 21.65
CA ILE A 23 25.78 10.68 21.99
C ILE A 23 24.35 10.93 21.50
N ALA A 24 23.86 12.16 21.59
CA ALA A 24 22.51 12.52 21.10
C ALA A 24 22.41 12.37 19.58
N ILE A 25 23.42 12.78 18.81
CA ILE A 25 23.43 12.63 17.34
C ILE A 25 23.50 11.15 16.94
N ALA A 26 24.33 10.35 17.62
CA ALA A 26 24.44 8.92 17.35
C ALA A 26 23.12 8.17 17.64
N ALA A 27 22.41 8.53 18.72
CA ALA A 27 21.12 7.93 19.06
C ALA A 27 20.02 8.29 18.04
N VAL A 28 20.01 9.52 17.52
CA VAL A 28 19.06 9.94 16.47
C VAL A 28 19.34 9.19 15.17
N ILE A 29 20.60 9.07 14.76
CA ILE A 29 20.97 8.33 13.53
C ILE A 29 20.65 6.83 13.68
N ALA A 30 20.96 6.22 14.83
CA ALA A 30 20.62 4.83 15.10
C ALA A 30 19.11 4.59 15.13
N GLY A 31 18.33 5.54 15.68
CA GLY A 31 16.86 5.50 15.65
C GLY A 31 16.30 5.55 14.23
N PHE A 32 16.85 6.39 13.36
CA PHE A 32 16.46 6.42 11.94
C PHE A 32 16.84 5.15 11.17
N ILE A 33 17.95 4.50 11.52
CA ILE A 33 18.37 3.24 10.87
C ILE A 33 17.52 2.06 11.36
N ALA A 34 17.20 2.02 12.66
CA ALA A 34 16.44 0.91 13.27
C ALA A 34 14.96 0.87 12.86
N VAL A 35 14.34 2.02 12.62
CA VAL A 35 12.91 2.10 12.22
C VAL A 35 12.75 2.05 10.69
N GLY A 36 13.86 2.11 9.94
CA GLY A 36 13.84 2.47 8.53
C GLY A 36 13.53 3.96 8.40
N GLY A 37 14.38 4.70 7.69
CA GLY A 37 14.22 6.15 7.56
C GLY A 37 12.84 6.55 6.98
N PRO A 38 12.50 7.86 6.98
CA PRO A 38 11.20 8.36 6.52
C PRO A 38 10.86 7.98 5.06
N GLY A 39 11.88 7.65 4.25
CA GLY A 39 11.71 7.08 2.92
C GLY A 39 11.08 5.68 2.95
N ASP A 40 11.50 4.81 3.87
CA ASP A 40 11.00 3.43 3.95
C ASP A 40 9.52 3.40 4.36
N ALA A 41 9.13 4.24 5.32
CA ALA A 41 7.74 4.38 5.74
C ALA A 41 6.84 4.90 4.59
N ARG A 42 7.36 5.82 3.77
CA ARG A 42 6.64 6.34 2.59
C ARG A 42 6.47 5.26 1.52
N GLU A 43 7.50 4.45 1.29
CA GLU A 43 7.45 3.35 0.31
C GLU A 43 6.45 2.27 0.74
N ARG A 44 6.48 1.85 2.02
CA ARG A 44 5.46 0.93 2.56
C ARG A 44 4.04 1.46 2.38
N ARG A 45 3.84 2.76 2.63
CA ARG A 45 2.54 3.41 2.48
C ARG A 45 2.06 3.42 1.02
N LEU A 46 2.95 3.67 0.06
CA LEU A 46 2.61 3.62 -1.36
C LEU A 46 2.26 2.20 -1.82
N ASP A 47 3.00 1.20 -1.34
CA ASP A 47 2.72 -0.21 -1.64
C ASP A 47 1.38 -0.63 -1.03
N GLY A 48 1.10 -0.21 0.21
CA GLY A 48 -0.20 -0.39 0.85
C GLY A 48 -1.34 0.26 0.06
N ILE A 49 -1.18 1.51 -0.40
CA ILE A 49 -2.17 2.18 -1.25
C ILE A 49 -2.41 1.42 -2.56
N THR A 50 -1.34 0.94 -3.20
CA THR A 50 -1.42 0.15 -4.43
C THR A 50 -2.24 -1.12 -4.20
N MET A 51 -1.94 -1.83 -3.11
CA MET A 51 -2.61 -3.07 -2.77
C MET A 51 -4.08 -2.87 -2.39
N THR A 52 -4.38 -1.82 -1.62
CA THR A 52 -5.75 -1.40 -1.33
C THR A 52 -6.52 -1.13 -2.63
N ARG A 53 -5.92 -0.40 -3.58
CA ARG A 53 -6.57 -0.13 -4.88
C ARG A 53 -6.83 -1.39 -5.70
N ILE A 54 -5.88 -2.33 -5.74
CA ILE A 54 -6.08 -3.64 -6.39
C ILE A 54 -7.26 -4.37 -5.76
N SER A 55 -7.29 -4.44 -4.42
CA SER A 55 -8.38 -5.09 -3.67
C SER A 55 -9.75 -4.44 -3.92
N GLN A 56 -9.80 -3.11 -3.94
CA GLN A 56 -11.02 -2.35 -4.20
C GLN A 56 -11.51 -2.57 -5.64
N THR A 57 -10.58 -2.58 -6.60
CA THR A 57 -10.86 -2.87 -8.01
C THR A 57 -11.46 -4.27 -8.16
N LEU A 58 -10.86 -5.29 -7.52
CA LEU A 58 -11.39 -6.66 -7.51
C LEU A 58 -12.79 -6.72 -6.91
N SER A 59 -13.05 -6.01 -5.81
CA SER A 59 -14.38 -5.98 -5.19
C SER A 59 -15.45 -5.44 -6.14
N VAL A 60 -15.17 -4.35 -6.87
CA VAL A 60 -16.10 -3.77 -7.86
C VAL A 60 -16.32 -4.73 -9.02
N VAL A 61 -15.24 -5.28 -9.58
CA VAL A 61 -15.28 -6.16 -10.74
C VAL A 61 -16.00 -7.47 -10.40
N GLN A 62 -15.72 -8.06 -9.25
CA GLN A 62 -16.39 -9.26 -8.75
C GLN A 62 -17.89 -9.01 -8.53
N CYS A 63 -18.26 -7.85 -7.99
CA CYS A 63 -19.66 -7.46 -7.85
C CYS A 63 -20.37 -7.39 -9.22
N ALA A 64 -19.73 -6.74 -10.21
CA ALA A 64 -20.30 -6.62 -11.55
C ALA A 64 -20.39 -7.97 -12.27
N PHE A 65 -19.39 -8.83 -12.08
CA PHE A 65 -19.38 -10.21 -12.60
C PHE A 65 -20.50 -11.04 -11.99
N ASN A 66 -20.73 -10.96 -10.68
CA ASN A 66 -21.85 -11.65 -10.02
C ASN A 66 -23.22 -11.14 -10.47
N ALA A 67 -23.31 -9.86 -10.83
CA ALA A 67 -24.55 -9.27 -11.31
C ALA A 67 -24.87 -9.63 -12.77
N THR A 68 -23.85 -9.70 -13.63
CA THR A 68 -24.02 -9.81 -15.10
C THR A 68 -23.61 -11.16 -15.69
N GLY A 69 -22.81 -11.95 -14.98
CA GLY A 69 -22.19 -13.17 -15.47
C GLY A 69 -21.05 -12.95 -16.47
N ALA A 70 -20.62 -11.71 -16.70
CA ALA A 70 -19.59 -11.37 -17.69
C ALA A 70 -18.51 -10.45 -17.08
N VAL A 71 -17.27 -10.65 -17.53
CA VAL A 71 -16.14 -9.80 -17.11
C VAL A 71 -16.33 -8.38 -17.68
N PRO A 72 -16.33 -7.33 -16.86
CA PRO A 72 -16.47 -5.96 -17.34
C PRO A 72 -15.31 -5.56 -18.28
N ALA A 73 -15.62 -4.90 -19.39
CA ALA A 73 -14.58 -4.39 -20.30
C ALA A 73 -13.72 -3.31 -19.65
N THR A 74 -14.32 -2.49 -18.77
CA THR A 74 -13.65 -1.42 -18.04
C THR A 74 -14.10 -1.38 -16.57
N LEU A 75 -13.29 -0.79 -15.70
CA LEU A 75 -13.68 -0.57 -14.30
C LEU A 75 -14.85 0.41 -14.19
N GLN A 76 -14.96 1.39 -15.09
CA GLN A 76 -16.05 2.35 -15.11
C GLN A 76 -17.39 1.67 -15.40
N ASP A 77 -17.40 0.68 -16.29
CA ASP A 77 -18.60 -0.12 -16.56
C ASP A 77 -18.95 -0.98 -15.34
N ALA A 78 -17.95 -1.63 -14.74
CA ALA A 78 -18.13 -2.41 -13.52
C ALA A 78 -18.74 -1.55 -12.38
N ALA A 79 -18.22 -0.34 -12.19
CA ALA A 79 -18.66 0.58 -11.16
C ALA A 79 -20.11 1.07 -11.34
N LYS A 80 -20.62 1.08 -12.57
CA LYS A 80 -22.00 1.48 -12.91
C LYS A 80 -22.99 0.31 -12.92
N THR A 81 -22.51 -0.92 -12.74
CA THR A 81 -23.37 -2.09 -12.62
C THR A 81 -24.10 -2.07 -11.28
N ARG A 82 -25.41 -2.33 -11.30
CA ARG A 82 -26.19 -2.52 -10.07
C ARG A 82 -25.90 -3.88 -9.47
N THR A 83 -25.76 -3.93 -8.15
CA THR A 83 -25.57 -5.20 -7.44
C THR A 83 -26.80 -6.10 -7.63
N LYS A 84 -26.57 -7.42 -7.59
CA LYS A 84 -27.65 -8.41 -7.55
C LYS A 84 -27.83 -8.85 -6.10
N PHE A 85 -28.93 -8.46 -5.48
CA PHE A 85 -29.29 -8.92 -4.13
C PHE A 85 -30.27 -10.10 -4.19
N PRO A 86 -30.25 -10.99 -3.18
CA PRO A 86 -31.23 -12.06 -3.05
C PRO A 86 -32.66 -11.53 -2.89
N GLU A 87 -32.79 -10.35 -2.27
CA GLU A 87 -34.09 -9.70 -2.02
C GLU A 87 -34.33 -8.56 -3.02
N PRO A 88 -35.57 -8.40 -3.53
CA PRO A 88 -35.91 -7.32 -4.45
C PRO A 88 -35.88 -5.97 -3.73
N GLN A 89 -34.80 -5.22 -3.95
CA GLN A 89 -34.72 -3.81 -3.60
C GLN A 89 -35.16 -2.93 -4.78
N PRO A 90 -35.90 -1.82 -4.55
CA PRO A 90 -36.35 -0.92 -5.63
C PRO A 90 -35.19 -0.30 -6.43
N ALA A 91 -34.04 -0.11 -5.79
CA ALA A 91 -32.81 0.34 -6.43
C ALA A 91 -31.60 -0.26 -5.69
N PRO A 92 -31.09 -1.42 -6.16
CA PRO A 92 -29.82 -1.93 -5.64
C PRO A 92 -28.70 -0.90 -5.87
N PRO A 93 -27.76 -0.75 -4.93
CA PRO A 93 -26.63 0.15 -5.04
C PRO A 93 -25.73 -0.25 -6.20
N LEU A 94 -24.91 0.70 -6.63
CA LEU A 94 -23.90 0.43 -7.65
C LEU A 94 -22.72 -0.31 -7.04
N CYS A 95 -22.10 -1.20 -7.81
CA CYS A 95 -20.91 -1.93 -7.38
C CYS A 95 -19.75 -0.97 -6.99
N GLY A 96 -19.68 0.22 -7.60
CA GLY A 96 -18.66 1.24 -7.29
C GLY A 96 -19.07 2.29 -6.27
N GLU A 97 -20.29 2.24 -5.70
CA GLU A 97 -20.87 3.33 -4.90
C GLU A 97 -20.07 3.66 -3.63
N ASN A 98 -19.51 2.64 -2.99
CA ASN A 98 -18.79 2.76 -1.71
C ASN A 98 -17.27 2.74 -1.84
N GLN A 99 -16.73 2.82 -3.07
CA GLN A 99 -15.30 2.67 -3.32
C GLN A 99 -14.64 4.03 -3.54
N PRO A 100 -13.47 4.30 -2.93
CA PRO A 100 -12.80 5.57 -3.15
C PRO A 100 -12.40 5.71 -4.62
N SER A 101 -12.82 6.84 -5.21
CA SER A 101 -12.59 7.33 -6.56
C SER A 101 -11.83 6.39 -7.53
N PRO A 102 -12.48 5.86 -8.58
CA PRO A 102 -11.84 5.02 -9.61
C PRO A 102 -10.80 5.77 -10.48
N GLY A 103 -10.60 7.07 -10.25
CA GLY A 103 -9.76 7.96 -11.08
C GLY A 103 -8.25 7.68 -11.07
N ARG A 104 -7.80 6.61 -10.40
CA ARG A 104 -6.39 6.17 -10.39
C ARG A 104 -6.20 4.73 -10.88
N VAL A 105 -7.27 4.15 -11.42
CA VAL A 105 -7.20 2.88 -12.15
C VAL A 105 -7.41 3.18 -13.62
N THR A 106 -6.39 2.87 -14.41
CA THR A 106 -6.39 3.12 -15.86
C THR A 106 -6.41 1.80 -16.62
N THR A 107 -6.63 1.85 -17.92
CA THR A 107 -6.49 0.66 -18.77
C THR A 107 -5.06 0.54 -19.28
N GLY A 108 -4.57 -0.69 -19.46
CA GLY A 108 -3.25 -0.98 -20.01
C GLY A 108 -2.41 -1.91 -19.14
N ASP A 109 -1.15 -2.09 -19.53
CA ASP A 109 -0.25 -3.07 -18.91
C ASP A 109 0.71 -2.45 -17.88
N GLN A 110 0.79 -1.12 -17.82
CA GLN A 110 1.74 -0.41 -16.97
C GLN A 110 1.10 0.83 -16.32
N PRO A 111 1.06 0.90 -14.98
CA PRO A 111 0.55 2.08 -14.29
C PRO A 111 1.48 3.27 -14.47
N ALA A 112 0.89 4.45 -14.70
CA ALA A 112 1.61 5.67 -15.03
C ALA A 112 2.49 6.21 -13.89
N SER A 113 2.09 5.98 -12.63
CA SER A 113 2.82 6.43 -11.44
C SER A 113 2.83 5.37 -10.34
N PRO A 114 3.83 5.36 -9.43
CA PRO A 114 3.79 4.54 -8.22
C PRO A 114 2.52 4.81 -7.41
N GLY A 115 1.83 3.77 -6.97
CA GLY A 115 0.52 3.89 -6.34
C GLY A 115 -0.65 3.67 -7.29
N ASP A 116 -0.49 3.91 -8.60
CA ASP A 116 -1.55 3.68 -9.59
C ASP A 116 -1.66 2.20 -9.97
N VAL A 117 -2.83 1.83 -10.47
CA VAL A 117 -3.16 0.46 -10.87
C VAL A 117 -3.67 0.48 -12.30
N THR A 118 -3.37 -0.56 -13.08
CA THR A 118 -4.06 -0.79 -14.35
C THR A 118 -4.98 -1.99 -14.27
N TYR A 119 -6.04 -1.94 -15.08
CA TYR A 119 -7.04 -2.98 -15.22
C TYR A 119 -7.14 -3.42 -16.68
N ARG A 120 -7.17 -4.73 -16.90
CA ARG A 120 -7.45 -5.31 -18.22
C ARG A 120 -8.21 -6.64 -18.08
N PRO A 121 -9.34 -6.84 -18.77
CA PRO A 121 -9.95 -8.17 -18.85
C PRO A 121 -9.03 -9.15 -19.58
N THR A 122 -9.00 -10.41 -19.16
CA THR A 122 -8.28 -11.49 -19.85
C THR A 122 -9.26 -12.51 -20.44
N SER A 123 -8.75 -13.56 -21.08
CA SER A 123 -9.60 -14.59 -21.67
C SER A 123 -10.37 -15.36 -20.59
N GLY A 124 -11.66 -15.64 -20.84
CA GLY A 124 -12.52 -16.34 -19.90
C GLY A 124 -13.05 -15.41 -18.80
N ASN A 125 -13.00 -15.86 -17.55
CA ASN A 125 -13.47 -15.11 -16.38
C ASN A 125 -12.34 -14.35 -15.68
N GLY A 126 -11.23 -14.10 -16.38
CA GLY A 126 -10.02 -13.53 -15.80
C GLY A 126 -9.90 -12.01 -15.95
N VAL A 127 -9.15 -11.41 -15.05
CA VAL A 127 -8.71 -10.01 -15.10
C VAL A 127 -7.24 -9.91 -14.70
N SER A 128 -6.55 -8.94 -15.32
CA SER A 128 -5.17 -8.58 -15.02
C SER A 128 -5.15 -7.23 -14.29
N LEU A 129 -4.48 -7.20 -13.14
CA LEU A 129 -4.32 -6.01 -12.32
C LEU A 129 -2.84 -5.73 -12.08
N CYS A 130 -2.31 -4.67 -12.68
CA CYS A 130 -0.90 -4.31 -12.52
C CYS A 130 -0.73 -3.14 -11.55
N GLY A 131 0.12 -3.31 -10.56
CA GLY A 131 0.56 -2.25 -9.64
C GLY A 131 2.05 -1.97 -9.81
N ASN A 132 2.48 -0.75 -9.48
CA ASN A 132 3.91 -0.40 -9.40
C ASN A 132 4.32 -0.25 -7.94
N PHE A 133 5.01 -1.28 -7.45
CA PHE A 133 5.46 -1.42 -6.08
C PHE A 133 6.89 -0.90 -5.91
N ARG A 134 7.14 -0.21 -4.80
CA ARG A 134 8.45 0.30 -4.45
C ARG A 134 9.35 -0.78 -3.86
N ARG A 135 8.75 -1.77 -3.19
CA ARG A 135 9.47 -2.85 -2.51
C ARG A 135 9.05 -4.21 -3.01
N ALA A 136 9.97 -5.16 -2.89
CA ALA A 136 9.63 -6.57 -2.96
C ALA A 136 8.77 -6.93 -1.75
N HIS A 137 7.80 -7.80 -1.97
CA HIS A 137 6.99 -8.42 -0.92
C HIS A 137 7.38 -9.88 -0.82
N ASP A 138 7.63 -10.34 0.39
CA ASP A 138 7.74 -11.76 0.72
C ASP A 138 6.61 -12.16 1.67
N ILE A 139 6.31 -13.45 1.71
CA ILE A 139 5.21 -14.00 2.51
C ILE A 139 5.41 -13.84 4.04
N ASN A 140 6.63 -13.56 4.48
CA ASN A 140 6.99 -13.35 5.89
C ASN A 140 6.87 -11.87 6.31
N HIS A 141 6.92 -10.95 5.35
CA HIS A 141 6.73 -9.52 5.52
C HIS A 141 5.28 -9.16 5.23
N ARG A 142 4.42 -9.39 6.22
CA ARG A 142 3.03 -8.96 6.18
C ARG A 142 3.01 -7.44 5.96
N LEU A 143 2.32 -6.98 4.92
CA LEU A 143 2.12 -5.57 4.67
C LEU A 143 1.32 -4.96 5.83
N ASP A 144 1.93 -4.06 6.60
CA ASP A 144 1.27 -3.37 7.71
C ASP A 144 -0.02 -2.68 7.22
N GLY A 145 -1.18 -3.03 7.80
CA GLY A 145 -2.47 -2.45 7.46
C GLY A 145 -3.13 -2.98 6.18
N TYR A 146 -2.55 -3.99 5.53
CA TYR A 146 -3.20 -4.72 4.45
C TYR A 146 -3.88 -5.98 5.01
N TYR A 147 -5.20 -6.01 4.94
CA TYR A 147 -5.98 -7.22 5.08
C TYR A 147 -6.40 -7.63 3.66
N PRO A 148 -5.81 -8.69 3.07
CA PRO A 148 -6.30 -9.21 1.80
C PRO A 148 -7.79 -9.52 1.94
N LEU A 149 -8.51 -9.51 0.82
CA LEU A 149 -9.85 -10.10 0.76
C LEU A 149 -9.70 -11.56 1.20
N ASP A 150 -9.99 -11.83 2.48
CA ASP A 150 -9.59 -13.02 3.23
C ASP A 150 -9.74 -14.30 2.39
N GLY A 151 -8.61 -14.86 1.94
CA GLY A 151 -8.51 -16.17 1.29
C GLY A 151 -9.15 -16.33 -0.10
N ALA A 152 -9.96 -15.36 -0.57
CA ALA A 152 -10.64 -15.47 -1.86
C ALA A 152 -9.67 -15.40 -3.05
N TYR A 153 -8.57 -14.64 -2.89
CA TYR A 153 -7.57 -14.41 -3.94
C TYR A 153 -6.15 -14.62 -3.40
N PRO A 154 -5.73 -15.88 -3.19
CA PRO A 154 -4.42 -16.19 -2.60
C PRO A 154 -3.23 -15.67 -3.43
N GLN A 155 -3.43 -15.42 -4.73
CA GLN A 155 -2.43 -14.81 -5.59
C GLN A 155 -1.99 -13.40 -5.15
N LEU A 156 -2.84 -12.68 -4.41
CA LEU A 156 -2.50 -11.36 -3.89
C LEU A 156 -1.45 -11.40 -2.77
N ASP A 157 -1.37 -12.53 -2.05
CA ASP A 157 -0.41 -12.75 -0.96
C ASP A 157 0.89 -13.41 -1.45
N GLN A 158 1.01 -13.69 -2.75
CA GLN A 158 2.22 -14.28 -3.31
C GLN A 158 3.40 -13.29 -3.27
N PRO A 159 4.63 -13.81 -3.11
CA PRO A 159 5.82 -12.99 -3.23
C PRO A 159 5.87 -12.27 -4.57
N ARG A 160 6.26 -10.99 -4.54
CA ARG A 160 6.44 -10.17 -5.75
C ARG A 160 7.72 -9.35 -5.68
N PRO A 161 8.38 -9.10 -6.82
CA PRO A 161 9.53 -8.20 -6.87
C PRO A 161 9.10 -6.74 -6.69
N ALA A 162 10.07 -5.86 -6.42
CA ALA A 162 9.87 -4.43 -6.59
C ALA A 162 9.67 -4.08 -8.07
N GLY A 163 8.92 -3.02 -8.35
CA GLY A 163 8.57 -2.57 -9.68
C GLY A 163 7.16 -2.95 -10.08
N ILE A 164 6.93 -3.04 -11.39
CA ILE A 164 5.61 -3.38 -11.94
C ILE A 164 5.37 -4.86 -11.77
N HIS A 165 4.24 -5.20 -11.16
CA HIS A 165 3.80 -6.57 -11.02
C HIS A 165 2.32 -6.68 -11.35
N CYS A 166 1.97 -7.65 -12.19
CA CYS A 166 0.61 -7.91 -12.65
C CYS A 166 0.08 -9.18 -12.01
N TYR A 167 -1.10 -9.06 -11.41
CA TYR A 167 -1.85 -10.19 -10.88
C TYR A 167 -2.88 -10.63 -11.91
N GLU A 168 -2.77 -11.87 -12.34
CA GLU A 168 -3.81 -12.53 -13.11
C GLU A 168 -4.78 -13.19 -12.13
N VAL A 169 -6.04 -12.77 -12.16
CA VAL A 169 -7.06 -13.15 -11.20
C VAL A 169 -8.27 -13.70 -11.94
N GLU A 170 -8.66 -14.92 -11.60
CA GLU A 170 -9.93 -15.50 -12.08
C GLU A 170 -11.07 -15.09 -11.14
N LEU A 171 -12.12 -14.49 -11.69
CA LEU A 171 -13.30 -14.08 -10.94
C LEU A 171 -14.13 -15.29 -10.53
N ILE A 172 -14.63 -15.27 -9.30
CA ILE A 172 -15.37 -16.39 -8.71
C ILE A 172 -16.85 -16.26 -9.10
N PRO A 173 -17.46 -17.22 -9.80
CA PRO A 173 -18.89 -17.16 -10.11
C PRO A 173 -19.74 -17.20 -8.84
N ALA A 174 -20.79 -16.39 -8.78
CA ALA A 174 -21.86 -16.59 -7.80
C ALA A 174 -22.56 -17.92 -8.09
N GLY A 175 -22.42 -18.87 -7.18
CA GLY A 175 -23.14 -20.16 -7.21
C GLY A 175 -24.63 -20.03 -6.97
#